data_AF-A0A847XH15-F1
#
_entry.id   AF-A0A847XH15-F1
#
_cell.length_a   1.000
_cell.length_b   1.000
_cell.length_c   1.000
_cell.angle_alpha   90.00
_cell.angle_beta   90.00
_cell.angle_gamma   90.00
#
_symmetry.space_group_name_H-M   'P 1'
#
loop_
_entity.id
_entity.type
_entity.pdbx_description
1 polymer ?
#
loop_
_entity_poly.entity_id
_entity_poly.type
_entity_poly.pdbx_seq_one_letter_code
_entity_poly.pdbx_strand_id
1 'polypeptide(L)'
;VSPFVGSDVTSPLAAMRSAAKINHDVHTGGTLLNLRLNQEIVSTPRGLRNLSSIIRAFFSLGAFHVQFNTISSEVLRAAQDKPEEYADLLVRVAGYSTQFVNLSREMQDAIIARTEHKVF
;
A
#
# COMPACT_ATOMS: atom_id res chain seq x y z
N VAL A 1 -4.50 -10.35 -2.21
CA VAL A 1 -3.87 -10.59 -3.54
C VAL A 1 -2.67 -9.67 -3.80
N SER A 2 -2.01 -9.15 -2.77
CA SER A 2 -0.77 -8.39 -2.97
C SER A 2 0.36 -9.31 -3.45
N PRO A 3 1.30 -8.81 -4.25
CA PRO A 3 2.57 -9.49 -4.50
C PRO A 3 3.27 -9.85 -3.19
N PHE A 4 4.06 -10.92 -3.22
CA PHE A 4 4.91 -11.24 -2.07
C PHE A 4 5.89 -10.09 -1.81
N VAL A 5 6.24 -9.88 -0.56
CA VAL A 5 7.11 -8.79 -0.13
C VAL A 5 8.41 -8.78 -0.94
N GLY A 6 8.74 -7.64 -1.56
CA GLY A 6 9.95 -7.46 -2.35
C GLY A 6 9.90 -8.06 -3.77
N SER A 7 8.77 -8.61 -4.21
CA SER A 7 8.62 -9.17 -5.57
C SER A 7 8.09 -8.17 -6.60
N ASP A 8 7.40 -7.12 -6.17
CA ASP A 8 6.87 -6.06 -7.01
C ASP A 8 7.87 -4.91 -7.20
N VAL A 9 9.00 -5.22 -7.85
CA VAL A 9 10.15 -4.29 -7.97
C VAL A 9 10.07 -3.30 -9.15
N THR A 10 9.12 -3.49 -10.08
CA THR A 10 9.06 -2.67 -11.30
C THR A 10 8.38 -1.34 -11.06
N SER A 11 7.10 -1.36 -10.69
CA SER A 11 6.29 -0.16 -10.45
C SER A 11 4.93 -0.52 -9.82
N PRO A 12 4.21 0.43 -9.19
CA PRO A 12 2.88 0.18 -8.67
C PRO A 12 1.90 -0.16 -9.80
N LEU A 13 2.07 0.42 -10.99
CA LEU A 13 1.25 0.11 -12.17
C LEU A 13 1.42 -1.36 -12.60
N ALA A 14 2.64 -1.90 -12.58
CA ALA A 14 2.88 -3.29 -12.94
C ALA A 14 2.24 -4.27 -11.93
N ALA A 15 2.31 -3.95 -10.64
CA ALA A 15 1.64 -4.71 -9.59
C ALA A 15 0.11 -4.68 -9.77
N MET A 16 -0.47 -3.49 -9.99
CA MET A 16 -1.90 -3.32 -10.25
C MET A 16 -2.35 -4.07 -11.51
N ARG A 17 -1.62 -3.95 -12.62
CA ARG A 17 -1.94 -4.67 -13.86
C ARG A 17 -1.89 -6.19 -13.67
N SER A 18 -0.98 -6.69 -12.83
CA SER A 18 -0.89 -8.12 -12.55
C SER A 18 -2.06 -8.61 -11.69
N ALA A 19 -2.43 -7.83 -10.66
CA ALA A 19 -3.60 -8.13 -9.82
C ALA A 19 -4.91 -8.12 -10.63
N ALA A 20 -5.05 -7.21 -11.60
CA ALA A 20 -6.24 -7.12 -12.46
C ALA A 20 -6.45 -8.32 -13.40
N LYS A 21 -5.46 -9.21 -13.55
CA LYS A 21 -5.61 -10.45 -14.34
C LYS A 21 -6.37 -11.54 -13.58
N ILE A 22 -6.57 -11.38 -12.28
CA ILE A 22 -7.33 -12.33 -11.46
C ILE A 22 -8.80 -12.21 -11.85
N ASN A 23 -9.47 -13.35 -12.02
CA ASN A 23 -10.93 -13.34 -12.11
C ASN A 23 -11.50 -13.02 -10.72
N HIS A 24 -11.80 -11.75 -10.47
CA HIS A 24 -12.24 -11.31 -9.15
C HIS A 24 -13.65 -11.80 -8.78
N ASP A 25 -14.51 -12.08 -9.77
CA ASP A 25 -15.91 -12.47 -9.55
C ASP A 25 -16.05 -13.83 -8.86
N VAL A 26 -15.09 -14.75 -9.06
CA VAL A 26 -15.11 -16.06 -8.40
C VAL A 26 -14.67 -15.99 -6.93
N HIS A 27 -14.15 -14.84 -6.48
CA HIS A 27 -13.71 -14.61 -5.11
C HIS A 27 -14.76 -13.80 -4.35
N THR A 28 -15.87 -14.44 -3.98
CA THR A 28 -17.04 -13.79 -3.34
C THR A 28 -16.74 -13.10 -2.00
N GLY A 29 -15.68 -13.50 -1.30
CA GLY A 29 -15.17 -12.81 -0.10
C GLY A 29 -14.42 -11.50 -0.38
N GLY A 30 -14.26 -11.12 -1.65
CA GLY A 30 -13.48 -9.98 -2.09
C GLY A 30 -11.99 -10.27 -2.19
N THR A 31 -11.29 -9.44 -2.95
CA THR A 31 -9.84 -9.53 -3.12
C THR A 31 -9.20 -8.18 -2.83
N LEU A 32 -8.20 -8.14 -1.96
CA LEU A 32 -7.58 -6.88 -1.54
C LEU A 32 -6.12 -6.80 -1.98
N LEU A 33 -5.78 -5.68 -2.65
CA LEU A 33 -4.41 -5.29 -2.98
C LEU A 33 -3.92 -4.19 -2.02
N ASN A 34 -2.81 -4.44 -1.33
CA ASN A 34 -2.07 -3.44 -0.57
C ASN A 34 -0.88 -2.94 -1.39
N LEU A 35 -0.73 -1.63 -1.50
CA LEU A 35 0.48 -1.00 -2.02
C LEU A 35 1.00 0.03 -1.02
N ARG A 36 2.33 0.15 -0.91
CA ARG A 36 2.96 1.29 -0.23
C ARG A 36 3.54 2.21 -1.28
N LEU A 37 3.21 3.49 -1.19
CA LEU A 37 3.73 4.55 -2.04
C LEU A 37 4.57 5.46 -1.15
N ASN A 38 5.74 5.87 -1.60
CA ASN A 38 6.47 6.91 -0.88
C ASN A 38 5.66 8.24 -0.93
N GLN A 39 5.69 9.01 0.15
CA GLN A 39 4.94 10.27 0.23
C GLN A 39 5.32 11.25 -0.89
N GLU A 40 6.58 11.29 -1.30
CA GLU A 40 7.09 12.24 -2.30
C GLU A 40 6.41 12.06 -3.65
N ILE A 41 6.13 10.81 -4.06
CA ILE A 41 5.49 10.55 -5.35
C ILE A 41 4.02 10.95 -5.39
N VAL A 42 3.35 11.06 -4.24
CA VAL A 42 1.94 11.50 -4.16
C VAL A 42 1.78 12.95 -3.72
N SER A 43 2.86 13.65 -3.38
CA SER A 43 2.82 15.03 -2.87
C SER A 43 2.88 16.10 -3.97
N THR A 44 3.05 15.72 -5.24
CA THR A 44 3.12 16.66 -6.37
C THR A 44 1.86 16.63 -7.22
N PRO A 45 1.49 17.72 -7.93
CA PRO A 45 0.35 17.72 -8.84
C PRO A 45 0.46 16.66 -9.95
N ARG A 46 1.68 16.39 -10.45
CA ARG A 46 1.93 15.32 -11.42
C ARG A 46 1.71 13.95 -10.78
N GLY A 47 2.23 13.74 -9.57
CA GLY A 47 2.07 12.53 -8.78
C GLY A 47 0.61 12.17 -8.53
N LEU A 48 -0.19 13.15 -8.09
CA LEU A 48 -1.63 12.97 -7.89
C LEU A 48 -2.37 12.64 -9.19
N ARG A 49 -2.00 13.27 -10.32
CA ARG A 49 -2.55 12.92 -11.64
C ARG A 49 -2.20 11.49 -12.06
N ASN A 50 -0.97 11.06 -11.82
CA ASN A 50 -0.54 9.68 -12.08
C ASN A 50 -1.33 8.70 -11.22
N LEU A 51 -1.45 8.94 -9.91
CA LEU A 51 -2.24 8.10 -9.00
C LEU A 51 -3.71 8.00 -9.44
N SER A 52 -4.34 9.12 -9.80
CA SER A 52 -5.72 9.12 -10.31
C SER A 52 -5.84 8.30 -11.59
N SER A 53 -4.88 8.43 -12.50
CA SER A 53 -4.89 7.74 -13.80
C SER A 53 -4.73 6.23 -13.63
N ILE A 54 -3.79 5.77 -12.79
CA ILE A 54 -3.60 4.33 -12.56
C ILE A 54 -4.78 3.70 -11.82
N ILE A 55 -5.43 4.43 -10.89
CA ILE A 55 -6.64 3.95 -10.21
C ILE A 55 -7.77 3.75 -11.23
N ARG A 56 -8.01 4.75 -12.09
CA ARG A 56 -9.03 4.66 -13.16
C ARG A 56 -8.73 3.51 -14.11
N ALA A 57 -7.48 3.37 -14.54
CA ALA A 57 -7.05 2.28 -15.41
C ALA A 57 -7.27 0.90 -14.74
N PHE A 58 -6.91 0.76 -13.47
CA PHE A 58 -7.07 -0.49 -12.73
C PHE A 58 -8.54 -0.95 -12.66
N PHE A 59 -9.45 -0.04 -12.32
CA PHE A 59 -10.88 -0.36 -12.29
C PHE A 59 -11.49 -0.57 -13.68
N SER A 60 -10.97 0.10 -14.73
CA SER A 60 -11.39 -0.18 -16.11
C SER A 60 -11.02 -1.59 -16.59
N LEU A 61 -10.07 -2.25 -15.92
CA LEU A 61 -9.68 -3.63 -16.18
C LEU A 61 -10.51 -4.65 -15.38
N GLY A 62 -11.58 -4.23 -14.71
CA GLY A 62 -12.43 -5.11 -13.91
C GLY A 62 -11.82 -5.49 -12.55
N ALA A 63 -10.83 -4.75 -12.08
CA ALA A 63 -10.22 -5.01 -10.79
C ALA A 63 -11.15 -4.66 -9.62
N PHE A 64 -10.94 -5.33 -8.47
CA PHE A 64 -11.89 -5.26 -7.35
C PHE A 64 -11.55 -4.19 -6.30
N HIS A 65 -10.35 -4.21 -5.71
CA HIS A 65 -10.02 -3.31 -4.61
C HIS A 65 -8.51 -3.08 -4.48
N VAL A 66 -8.12 -1.83 -4.25
CA VAL A 66 -6.76 -1.40 -3.93
C VAL A 66 -6.77 -0.43 -2.76
N GLN A 67 -5.77 -0.53 -1.88
CA GLN A 67 -5.52 0.42 -0.81
C GLN A 67 -4.05 0.78 -0.71
N PHE A 68 -3.80 2.00 -0.24
CA PHE A 68 -2.48 2.60 -0.20
C PHE A 68 -2.08 2.96 1.23
N ASN A 69 -0.81 2.72 1.58
CA ASN A 69 -0.12 3.46 2.62
C ASN A 69 0.83 4.46 1.96
N THR A 70 0.92 5.67 2.51
CA THR A 70 1.82 6.72 2.01
C THR A 70 2.91 7.11 3.02
N ILE A 71 3.14 6.27 4.03
CA ILE A 71 4.09 6.50 5.12
C ILE A 71 5.41 5.81 4.79
N SER A 72 6.51 6.55 4.92
CA SER A 72 7.85 6.07 4.62
C SER A 72 8.33 5.04 5.63
N SER A 73 9.22 4.14 5.20
CA SER A 73 9.78 3.11 6.07
C SER A 73 10.59 3.71 7.22
N GLU A 74 11.22 4.87 7.00
CA GLU A 74 11.96 5.62 8.01
C GLU A 74 11.04 6.11 9.12
N VAL A 75 9.86 6.67 8.78
CA VAL A 75 8.86 7.10 9.77
C VAL A 75 8.33 5.91 10.57
N LEU A 76 8.05 4.78 9.91
CA LEU A 76 7.58 3.58 10.60
C LEU A 76 8.65 3.02 11.56
N ARG A 77 9.92 3.03 11.18
CA ARG A 77 11.04 2.63 12.05
C ARG A 77 11.20 3.60 13.23
N ALA A 78 11.11 4.91 12.99
CA ALA A 78 11.14 5.89 14.07
C ALA A 78 9.99 5.69 15.07
N ALA A 79 8.79 5.35 14.58
CA ALA A 79 7.64 5.03 15.42
C ALA A 79 7.78 3.70 16.19
N GLN A 80 8.62 2.78 15.72
CA GLN A 80 8.98 1.57 16.48
C GLN A 80 9.93 1.89 17.64
N ASP A 81 10.82 2.86 17.45
CA ASP A 81 11.85 3.22 18.43
C ASP A 81 11.33 4.21 19.48
N LYS A 82 10.37 5.07 19.09
CA LYS A 82 9.79 6.13 19.93
C LYS A 82 8.25 6.17 19.85
N PRO A 83 7.53 5.12 20.28
CA PRO A 83 6.08 5.02 20.10
C PRO A 83 5.30 6.20 20.69
N GLU A 84 5.78 6.83 21.76
CA GLU A 84 5.17 7.99 22.40
C GLU A 84 5.11 9.23 21.51
N GLU A 85 6.09 9.43 20.61
CA GLU A 85 6.10 10.53 19.65
C GLU A 85 5.13 10.30 18.47
N TYR A 86 4.65 9.06 18.29
CA TYR A 86 3.86 8.61 17.13
C TYR A 86 2.53 7.94 17.55
N ALA A 87 1.97 8.30 18.71
CA ALA A 87 0.74 7.68 19.24
C ALA A 87 -0.45 7.74 18.26
N ASP A 88 -0.54 8.81 17.46
CA ASP A 88 -1.62 9.03 16.49
C ASP A 88 -1.30 8.53 15.07
N LEU A 89 -0.14 7.89 14.85
CA LEU A 89 0.29 7.44 13.53
C LEU A 89 -0.61 6.28 13.04
N LEU A 90 -1.53 6.58 12.12
CA LEU A 90 -2.42 5.57 11.53
C LEU A 90 -1.78 4.88 10.32
N VAL A 91 -1.86 3.56 10.28
CA VAL A 91 -1.43 2.73 9.14
C VAL A 91 -2.58 1.91 8.58
N ARG A 92 -2.47 1.49 7.32
CA ARG A 92 -3.38 0.55 6.67
C ARG A 92 -2.83 -0.87 6.75
N VAL A 93 -3.58 -1.80 7.33
CA VAL A 93 -3.15 -3.20 7.50
C VAL A 93 -3.62 -4.08 6.33
N ALA A 94 -4.90 -4.46 6.35
CA ALA A 94 -5.63 -5.13 5.28
C ALA A 94 -7.13 -4.93 5.53
N GLY A 95 -7.77 -3.98 4.83
CA GLY A 95 -9.19 -3.68 5.01
C GLY A 95 -9.55 -2.73 6.16
N TYR A 96 -8.59 -2.37 7.03
CA TYR A 96 -8.81 -1.42 8.13
C TYR A 96 -7.57 -0.56 8.41
N SER A 97 -7.76 0.50 9.20
CA SER A 97 -6.70 1.32 9.79
C SER A 97 -6.68 1.19 11.29
N THR A 98 -5.49 1.32 11.86
CA THR A 98 -5.26 1.37 13.32
C THR A 98 -3.98 2.16 13.60
N GLN A 99 -3.79 2.60 14.85
CA GLN A 99 -2.54 3.19 15.29
C GLN A 99 -1.40 2.17 15.17
N PHE A 100 -0.30 2.58 14.56
CA PHE A 100 0.86 1.73 14.31
C PHE A 100 1.47 1.20 15.62
N VAL A 101 1.47 2.03 16.66
CA VAL A 101 2.00 1.68 17.99
C VAL A 101 1.17 0.63 18.72
N ASN A 102 -0.08 0.42 18.31
CA ASN A 102 -0.97 -0.61 18.88
C ASN A 102 -0.75 -2.00 18.24
N LEU A 103 0.07 -2.09 17.19
CA LEU A 103 0.37 -3.35 16.51
C LEU A 103 1.52 -4.09 17.20
N SER A 104 1.52 -5.43 17.10
CA SER A 104 2.68 -6.21 17.53
C SER A 104 3.91 -5.91 16.68
N ARG A 105 5.11 -6.16 17.21
CA ARG A 105 6.36 -5.89 16.49
C ARG A 105 6.41 -6.64 15.16
N GLU A 106 5.92 -7.88 15.12
CA GLU A 106 5.85 -8.70 13.90
C GLU A 106 4.92 -8.09 12.86
N MET A 107 3.77 -7.54 13.27
CA MET A 107 2.83 -6.88 12.35
C MET A 107 3.41 -5.57 11.81
N GLN A 108 4.09 -4.79 12.66
CA GLN A 108 4.79 -3.58 12.26
C GLN A 108 5.88 -3.90 11.23
N ASP A 109 6.72 -4.89 11.51
CA ASP A 109 7.79 -5.33 10.61
C ASP A 109 7.22 -5.88 9.30
N ALA A 110 6.10 -6.61 9.34
CA ALA A 110 5.42 -7.08 8.14
C ALA A 110 4.86 -5.94 7.26
N ILE A 111 4.45 -4.82 7.85
CA ILE A 111 4.05 -3.62 7.09
C ILE A 111 5.28 -2.93 6.50
N ILE A 112 6.34 -2.74 7.29
CA ILE A 112 7.58 -2.09 6.86
C ILE A 112 8.25 -2.89 5.73
N ALA A 113 8.21 -4.22 5.81
CA ALA A 113 8.85 -5.07 4.82
C ALA A 113 8.23 -4.93 3.43
N ARG A 114 6.93 -4.62 3.33
CA ARG A 114 6.24 -4.43 2.04
C ARG A 114 6.95 -3.37 1.20
N THR A 115 7.03 -3.64 -0.10
CA THR A 115 7.69 -2.77 -1.08
C THR A 115 7.12 -1.35 -1.05
N GLU A 116 8.00 -0.39 -0.82
CA GLU A 116 7.71 1.05 -0.86
C GLU A 116 8.06 1.59 -2.25
N HIS A 117 7.04 1.82 -3.09
CA HIS A 117 7.21 2.33 -4.45
C HIS A 117 7.61 3.80 -4.43
N LYS A 118 8.78 4.12 -5.00
CA LYS A 118 9.34 5.47 -5.10
C LYS A 118 9.17 6.13 -6.47
N VAL A 119 8.54 5.43 -7.41
CA VAL A 119 8.22 5.90 -8.77
C VAL A 119 6.91 5.26 -9.25
N PHE A 120 6.25 5.86 -10.24
CA PHE A 120 5.04 5.33 -10.89
C PHE A 120 5.37 4.49 -12.13
#